data_AF-A0A6J4LAD5-F1
#
_entry.id   AF-A0A6J4LAD5-F1
#
_cell.length_a   1.000
_cell.length_b   1.000
_cell.length_c   1.000
_cell.angle_alpha   90.00
_cell.angle_beta   90.00
_cell.angle_gamma   90.00
#
_symmetry.space_group_name_H-M   'P 1'
#
loop_
_entity.id
_entity.type
_entity.pdbx_description
1 polymer ?
#
loop_
_entity_poly.entity_id
_entity_poly.type
_entity_poly.pdbx_seq_one_letter_code
_entity_poly.pdbx_strand_id
1 'polypeptide(L)'
;MSPELTVVVDTAEGDDLPELLRSLDESTLPSGRFELLLLTRTPAPEVTDWPRFAARRPNVRLVAEGDSWTDQARGTFLLHLRAGQRLFPEALERLLEAAAGADLDAVAGREVVPGGLVDPRLLEDATGITDDVEDLLDGPVVLRRRASRAADGAPPLVGVVGRYPATLRAHRGEQAGTLSPAPTLDIPVLSWEGAVVGLRLSGRVPASGASSPRPLVLVRELTTGLCFPVPSTSSAEPGPDDDVRWSAHGRLDLRTAAAGAPLPSGEWQLEVAVAGAGGPARPHPVPETALPVALVDDRVVVTAGPGLVLDVGPTARGCPAFPAPEAATVSESAAGCRLELRLTGWHVTGDQVVRAKIALDRLRLPAQVVSRDGEAVLTAFISGLAGTYPLSLQLGRAPLQPTGLAVAVAGDGAVRVTRAPSRPPATAAKPAAKKPAAKKAAAKKAAAKKPTAGTPAGKKPTAPATGPLARVRRAVPRAWEPQVERLAQVPALRTVYRRLTGLARR
;
A
#
# COMPACT_ATOMS: atom_id res chain seq x y z
N MET A 1 -4.93 21.98 -29.00
CA MET A 1 -3.64 21.28 -29.13
C MET A 1 -3.96 19.80 -29.35
N SER A 2 -3.24 19.13 -30.25
CA SER A 2 -3.39 17.68 -30.43
C SER A 2 -2.80 16.96 -29.20
N PRO A 3 -3.42 15.87 -28.72
CA PRO A 3 -2.84 15.10 -27.62
C PRO A 3 -1.50 14.49 -28.07
N GLU A 4 -0.58 14.34 -27.14
CA GLU A 4 0.71 13.66 -27.37
C GLU A 4 0.55 12.14 -27.20
N LEU A 5 -0.34 11.73 -26.30
CA LEU A 5 -0.60 10.35 -25.94
C LEU A 5 -2.06 9.96 -26.23
N THR A 6 -2.27 8.78 -26.80
CA THR A 6 -3.57 8.10 -26.83
C THR A 6 -3.49 6.87 -25.94
N VAL A 7 -4.26 6.87 -24.86
CA VAL A 7 -4.48 5.68 -24.01
C VAL A 7 -5.65 4.91 -24.59
N VAL A 8 -5.48 3.61 -24.78
CA VAL A 8 -6.50 2.72 -25.37
C VAL A 8 -6.84 1.65 -24.35
N VAL A 9 -8.14 1.47 -24.09
CA VAL A 9 -8.63 0.49 -23.12
C VAL A 9 -9.73 -0.34 -23.76
N ASP A 10 -9.54 -1.66 -23.76
CA ASP A 10 -10.63 -2.59 -24.10
C ASP A 10 -11.57 -2.74 -22.90
N THR A 11 -12.82 -2.30 -23.07
CA THR A 11 -13.83 -2.34 -22.00
C THR A 11 -14.38 -3.74 -21.76
N ALA A 12 -14.14 -4.70 -22.66
CA ALA A 12 -14.60 -6.08 -22.50
C ALA A 12 -13.68 -6.92 -21.60
N GLU A 13 -12.44 -6.49 -21.35
CA GLU A 13 -11.39 -7.32 -20.73
C GLU A 13 -11.26 -7.21 -19.19
N GLY A 14 -12.29 -6.76 -18.46
CA GLY A 14 -12.21 -6.82 -17.00
C GLY A 14 -13.30 -6.08 -16.24
N ASP A 15 -13.43 -6.46 -14.97
CA ASP A 15 -14.49 -6.00 -14.06
C ASP A 15 -14.15 -4.70 -13.32
N ASP A 16 -12.93 -4.16 -13.50
CA ASP A 16 -12.41 -3.05 -12.67
C ASP A 16 -12.10 -1.75 -13.43
N LEU A 17 -12.74 -1.57 -14.59
CA LEU A 17 -12.63 -0.35 -15.38
C LEU A 17 -12.88 0.95 -14.58
N PRO A 18 -13.84 1.02 -13.62
CA PRO A 18 -14.01 2.22 -12.79
C PRO A 18 -12.77 2.60 -11.99
N GLU A 19 -11.96 1.64 -11.54
CA GLU A 19 -10.71 1.91 -10.83
C GLU A 19 -9.63 2.44 -11.78
N LEU A 20 -9.51 1.84 -12.98
CA LEU A 20 -8.62 2.38 -14.02
C LEU A 20 -8.97 3.84 -14.36
N LEU A 21 -10.26 4.13 -14.59
CA LEU A 21 -10.71 5.49 -14.90
C LEU A 21 -10.42 6.47 -13.77
N ARG A 22 -10.58 6.06 -12.51
CA ARG A 22 -10.20 6.88 -11.35
C ARG A 22 -8.69 7.13 -11.34
N SER A 23 -7.88 6.12 -11.62
CA SER A 23 -6.42 6.28 -11.66
C SER A 23 -5.93 7.19 -12.78
N LEU A 24 -6.64 7.23 -13.91
CA LEU A 24 -6.40 8.20 -14.98
C LEU A 24 -6.73 9.64 -14.54
N ASP A 25 -7.78 9.82 -13.72
CA ASP A 25 -8.10 11.13 -13.14
C ASP A 25 -7.09 11.59 -12.08
N GLU A 26 -6.42 10.64 -11.41
CA GLU A 26 -5.34 10.88 -10.44
C GLU A 26 -3.98 11.12 -11.12
N SER A 27 -3.89 11.00 -12.45
CA SER A 27 -2.63 11.19 -13.17
C SER A 27 -2.11 12.62 -13.07
N THR A 28 -0.80 12.76 -12.93
CA THR A 28 -0.11 14.07 -12.98
C THR A 28 -0.03 14.64 -14.39
N LEU A 29 -0.13 13.79 -15.42
CA LEU A 29 -0.13 14.25 -16.81
C LEU A 29 -1.41 15.05 -17.11
N PRO A 30 -1.31 16.33 -17.54
CA PRO A 30 -2.49 17.13 -17.83
C PRO A 30 -3.41 16.49 -18.86
N SER A 31 -4.72 16.51 -18.62
CA SER A 31 -5.73 15.89 -19.49
C SER A 31 -5.77 16.45 -20.92
N GLY A 32 -5.18 17.61 -21.19
CA GLY A 32 -5.02 18.14 -22.55
C GLY A 32 -3.87 17.51 -23.34
N ARG A 33 -2.94 16.78 -22.68
CA ARG A 33 -1.80 16.10 -23.31
C ARG A 33 -2.09 14.65 -23.68
N PHE A 34 -3.21 14.07 -23.20
CA PHE A 34 -3.61 12.72 -23.58
C PHE A 34 -5.09 12.64 -23.94
N GLU A 35 -5.45 11.71 -24.82
CA GLU A 35 -6.84 11.26 -25.00
C GLU A 35 -6.99 9.80 -24.55
N LEU A 36 -8.21 9.42 -24.18
CA LEU A 36 -8.60 8.06 -23.82
C LEU A 36 -9.59 7.53 -24.84
N LEU A 37 -9.24 6.44 -25.53
CA LEU A 37 -10.12 5.67 -26.39
C LEU A 37 -10.65 4.46 -25.63
N LEU A 38 -11.96 4.42 -25.41
CA LEU A 38 -12.65 3.27 -24.84
C LEU A 38 -13.20 2.43 -25.99
N LEU A 39 -12.69 1.21 -26.15
CA LEU A 39 -13.15 0.26 -27.16
C LEU A 39 -14.39 -0.46 -26.63
N THR A 40 -15.54 -0.25 -27.26
CA THR A 40 -16.81 -0.84 -26.83
C THR A 40 -17.18 -2.02 -27.71
N ARG A 41 -16.58 -3.19 -27.46
CA ARG A 41 -16.85 -4.42 -28.24
C ARG A 41 -18.22 -5.04 -27.92
N THR A 42 -18.65 -4.94 -26.66
CA THR A 42 -20.03 -5.24 -26.25
C THR A 42 -20.34 -4.39 -25.02
N PRO A 43 -21.46 -3.64 -24.95
CA PRO A 43 -21.75 -2.85 -23.75
C PRO A 43 -21.91 -3.80 -22.55
N ALA A 44 -20.96 -3.76 -21.62
CA ALA A 44 -21.13 -4.41 -20.34
C ALA A 44 -22.44 -3.87 -19.71
N PRO A 45 -23.37 -4.74 -19.30
CA PRO A 45 -24.70 -4.30 -18.85
C PRO A 45 -24.66 -3.37 -17.62
N GLU A 46 -23.54 -3.34 -16.91
CA GLU A 46 -23.35 -2.59 -15.68
C GLU A 46 -22.99 -1.10 -15.90
N VAL A 47 -22.54 -0.70 -17.09
CA VAL A 47 -22.24 0.72 -17.39
C VAL A 47 -23.15 1.22 -18.50
N THR A 48 -24.34 1.65 -18.10
CA THR A 48 -25.45 1.97 -19.02
C THR A 48 -25.35 3.34 -19.70
N ASP A 49 -24.29 4.12 -19.50
CA ASP A 49 -24.21 5.50 -20.04
C ASP A 49 -22.79 6.00 -20.40
N TRP A 50 -22.02 5.19 -21.14
CA TRP A 50 -20.73 5.61 -21.72
C TRP A 50 -20.80 6.91 -22.54
N PRO A 51 -21.85 7.15 -23.37
CA PRO A 51 -21.95 8.40 -24.13
C PRO A 51 -22.00 9.64 -23.22
N ARG A 52 -22.74 9.60 -22.12
CA ARG A 52 -22.77 10.71 -21.16
C ARG A 52 -21.46 10.87 -20.40
N PHE A 53 -20.76 9.78 -20.12
CA PHE A 53 -19.44 9.83 -19.52
C PHE A 53 -18.45 10.55 -20.45
N ALA A 54 -18.37 10.15 -21.72
CA ALA A 54 -17.53 10.80 -22.72
C ALA A 54 -17.92 12.27 -22.94
N ALA A 55 -19.22 12.59 -22.97
CA ALA A 55 -19.70 13.97 -23.13
C ALA A 55 -19.25 14.92 -21.99
N ARG A 56 -18.92 14.39 -20.81
CA ARG A 56 -18.43 15.18 -19.66
C ARG A 56 -16.92 15.32 -19.61
N ARG A 57 -16.18 14.59 -20.44
CA ARG A 57 -14.73 14.51 -20.41
C ARG A 57 -14.18 14.75 -21.82
N PRO A 58 -13.69 15.97 -22.12
CA PRO A 58 -13.30 16.33 -23.49
C PRO A 58 -12.15 15.49 -24.06
N ASN A 59 -11.40 14.80 -23.19
CA ASN A 59 -10.32 13.90 -23.56
C ASN A 59 -10.76 12.42 -23.73
N VAL A 60 -12.03 12.07 -23.54
CA VAL A 60 -12.53 10.69 -23.65
C VAL A 60 -13.35 10.51 -24.92
N ARG A 61 -13.07 9.46 -25.67
CA ARG A 61 -13.81 9.08 -26.89
C ARG A 61 -14.16 7.60 -26.84
N LEU A 62 -15.32 7.28 -27.40
CA LEU A 62 -15.77 5.91 -27.61
C LEU A 62 -15.43 5.50 -29.03
N VAL A 63 -14.90 4.29 -29.19
CA VAL A 63 -14.63 3.68 -30.49
C VAL A 63 -15.52 2.45 -30.62
N ALA A 64 -16.33 2.42 -31.68
CA ALA A 64 -17.25 1.33 -31.92
C ALA A 64 -16.51 0.04 -32.30
N GLU A 65 -17.15 -1.10 -32.08
CA GLU A 65 -16.65 -2.38 -32.57
C GLU A 65 -16.50 -2.34 -34.11
N GLY A 66 -15.39 -2.86 -34.62
CA GLY A 66 -15.08 -2.90 -36.05
C GLY A 66 -14.34 -1.66 -36.57
N ASP A 67 -14.36 -0.54 -35.84
CA ASP A 67 -13.53 0.61 -36.19
C ASP A 67 -12.06 0.37 -35.83
N SER A 68 -11.17 0.78 -36.73
CA SER A 68 -9.72 0.78 -36.50
C SER A 68 -9.36 1.87 -35.50
N TRP A 69 -9.15 1.49 -34.23
CA TRP A 69 -8.78 2.43 -33.18
C TRP A 69 -7.43 3.11 -33.45
N THR A 70 -6.52 2.45 -34.16
CA THR A 70 -5.22 3.01 -34.57
C THR A 70 -5.40 4.20 -35.49
N ASP A 71 -6.38 4.16 -36.40
CA ASP A 71 -6.68 5.27 -37.30
C ASP A 71 -7.40 6.41 -36.58
N GLN A 72 -8.13 6.09 -35.50
CA GLN A 72 -8.82 7.09 -34.68
C GLN A 72 -7.93 7.76 -33.64
N ALA A 73 -6.81 7.15 -33.28
CA ALA A 73 -5.85 7.69 -32.32
C ALA A 73 -5.17 8.94 -32.86
N ARG A 74 -5.20 10.02 -32.09
CA ARG A 74 -4.64 11.34 -32.43
C ARG A 74 -3.27 11.57 -31.80
N GLY A 75 -2.95 10.81 -30.75
CA GLY A 75 -1.67 10.84 -30.06
C GLY A 75 -0.51 10.45 -30.96
N THR A 76 0.66 11.03 -30.69
CA THR A 76 1.92 10.60 -31.30
C THR A 76 2.34 9.24 -30.75
N PHE A 77 2.04 9.00 -29.47
CA PHE A 77 2.27 7.73 -28.80
C PHE A 77 0.95 7.04 -28.42
N LEU A 78 0.98 5.72 -28.35
CA LEU A 78 -0.13 4.83 -28.06
C LEU A 78 0.23 3.98 -26.84
N LEU A 79 -0.66 3.92 -25.86
CA LEU A 79 -0.52 3.04 -24.69
C LEU A 79 -1.77 2.19 -24.56
N HIS A 80 -1.64 0.87 -24.68
CA HIS A 80 -2.73 -0.05 -24.45
C HIS A 80 -2.76 -0.48 -22.98
N LEU A 81 -3.91 -0.33 -22.31
CA LEU A 81 -4.11 -0.74 -20.92
C LEU A 81 -5.29 -1.70 -20.83
N ARG A 82 -5.16 -2.67 -19.91
CA ARG A 82 -6.23 -3.61 -19.57
C ARG A 82 -7.18 -2.97 -18.55
N ALA A 83 -8.48 -3.25 -18.65
CA ALA A 83 -9.48 -2.71 -17.72
C ALA A 83 -9.22 -3.05 -16.24
N GLY A 84 -8.51 -4.16 -15.95
CA GLY A 84 -8.13 -4.56 -14.59
C GLY A 84 -6.81 -3.97 -14.07
N GLN A 85 -6.20 -3.02 -14.79
CA GLN A 85 -5.01 -2.30 -14.35
C GLN A 85 -5.39 -0.99 -13.65
N ARG A 86 -4.54 -0.54 -12.74
CA ARG A 86 -4.57 0.80 -12.13
C ARG A 86 -3.27 1.50 -12.47
N LEU A 87 -3.32 2.72 -13.01
CA LEU A 87 -2.11 3.51 -13.22
C LEU A 87 -1.61 4.11 -11.91
N PHE A 88 -0.29 4.23 -11.78
CA PHE A 88 0.27 5.08 -10.75
C PHE A 88 0.30 6.55 -11.23
N PRO A 89 0.18 7.56 -10.34
CA PRO A 89 -0.05 8.96 -10.74
C PRO A 89 0.91 9.52 -11.79
N GLU A 90 2.22 9.28 -11.62
CA GLU A 90 3.28 9.78 -12.50
C GLU A 90 3.59 8.86 -13.70
N ALA A 91 2.87 7.75 -13.87
CA ALA A 91 3.23 6.72 -14.85
C ALA A 91 3.20 7.23 -16.30
N LEU A 92 2.12 7.94 -16.68
CA LEU A 92 1.95 8.43 -18.05
C LEU A 92 2.97 9.52 -18.39
N GLU A 93 3.23 10.42 -17.44
CA GLU A 93 4.20 11.50 -17.58
C GLU A 93 5.61 10.93 -17.79
N ARG A 94 6.05 10.01 -16.91
CA ARG A 94 7.38 9.40 -17.00
C ARG A 94 7.58 8.57 -18.27
N LEU A 95 6.60 7.78 -18.68
CA LEU A 95 6.68 7.01 -19.93
C LEU A 95 6.80 7.94 -21.15
N LEU A 96 5.99 9.00 -21.20
CA LEU A 96 5.98 9.95 -22.30
C LEU A 96 7.26 10.79 -22.34
N GLU A 97 7.77 11.24 -21.19
CA GLU A 97 9.04 11.98 -21.08
C GLU A 97 10.22 11.12 -21.50
N ALA A 98 10.27 9.85 -21.10
CA ALA A 98 11.32 8.93 -21.55
C ALA A 98 11.26 8.72 -23.06
N ALA A 99 10.06 8.50 -23.61
CA ALA A 99 9.87 8.30 -25.05
C ALA A 99 10.27 9.53 -25.86
N ALA A 100 9.82 10.72 -25.45
CA ALA A 100 10.08 11.96 -26.17
C ALA A 100 11.53 12.45 -25.97
N GLY A 101 12.07 12.36 -24.76
CA GLY A 101 13.39 12.87 -24.40
C GLY A 101 14.55 12.10 -25.05
N ALA A 102 14.40 10.79 -25.22
CA ALA A 102 15.37 9.93 -25.92
C ALA A 102 14.93 9.53 -27.34
N ASP A 103 13.86 10.14 -27.84
CA ASP A 103 13.28 9.90 -29.17
C ASP A 103 13.04 8.41 -29.49
N LEU A 104 12.52 7.68 -28.50
CA LEU A 104 12.30 6.23 -28.58
C LEU A 104 11.09 5.90 -29.48
N ASP A 105 11.13 4.73 -30.10
CA ASP A 105 9.97 4.12 -30.79
C ASP A 105 9.04 3.44 -29.81
N ALA A 106 9.57 2.88 -28.72
CA ALA A 106 8.77 2.27 -27.67
C ALA A 106 9.42 2.38 -26.29
N VAL A 107 8.57 2.36 -25.26
CA VAL A 107 8.99 2.36 -23.86
C VAL A 107 8.21 1.29 -23.10
N ALA A 108 8.92 0.31 -22.54
CA ALA A 108 8.34 -0.67 -21.64
C ALA A 108 8.25 -0.10 -20.21
N GLY A 109 7.12 -0.32 -19.56
CA GLY A 109 6.88 0.06 -18.16
C GLY A 109 6.71 -1.17 -17.28
N ARG A 110 7.07 -1.05 -16.00
CA ARG A 110 6.86 -2.13 -15.03
C ARG A 110 5.39 -2.21 -14.58
N GLU A 111 4.76 -3.38 -14.75
CA GLU A 111 3.52 -3.74 -14.05
C GLU A 111 3.85 -4.36 -12.70
N VAL A 112 3.18 -3.92 -11.64
CA VAL A 112 3.24 -4.55 -10.32
C VAL A 112 2.04 -5.45 -10.13
N VAL A 113 2.31 -6.71 -9.79
CA VAL A 113 1.30 -7.67 -9.35
C VAL A 113 1.68 -8.10 -7.94
N PRO A 114 0.86 -7.84 -6.90
CA PRO A 114 1.17 -8.27 -5.54
C PRO A 114 1.47 -9.78 -5.47
N GLY A 115 2.66 -10.13 -4.97
CA GLY A 115 3.15 -11.50 -4.92
C GLY A 115 3.48 -12.16 -6.27
N GLY A 116 3.36 -11.41 -7.37
CA GLY A 116 3.72 -11.82 -8.72
C GLY A 116 5.23 -11.75 -8.98
N LEU A 117 5.64 -12.19 -10.17
CA LEU A 117 7.03 -12.20 -10.56
C LEU A 117 7.53 -10.79 -10.91
N VAL A 118 8.82 -10.56 -10.67
CA VAL A 118 9.51 -9.31 -10.96
C VAL A 118 10.54 -9.58 -12.04
N ASP A 119 10.42 -8.88 -13.17
CA ASP A 119 11.39 -8.93 -14.26
C ASP A 119 12.57 -8.00 -13.94
N PRO A 120 13.81 -8.51 -13.80
CA PRO A 120 14.99 -7.68 -13.53
C PRO A 120 15.25 -6.62 -14.61
N ARG A 121 14.82 -6.85 -15.86
CA ARG A 121 14.96 -5.90 -16.98
C ARG A 121 14.12 -4.64 -16.76
N LEU A 122 13.05 -4.73 -15.96
CA LEU A 122 12.12 -3.65 -15.65
C LEU A 122 12.37 -3.01 -14.28
N LEU A 123 13.58 -3.10 -13.73
CA LEU A 123 13.94 -2.48 -12.45
C LEU A 123 14.76 -1.20 -12.59
N GLU A 124 15.39 -0.98 -13.73
CA GLU A 124 16.18 0.22 -13.98
C GLU A 124 15.67 0.94 -15.23
N ASP A 125 15.88 2.25 -15.27
CA ASP A 125 15.57 3.02 -16.47
C ASP A 125 16.72 2.81 -17.46
N ALA A 126 16.37 2.55 -18.71
CA ALA A 126 17.34 2.23 -19.75
C ALA A 126 16.88 2.77 -21.11
N THR A 127 17.84 3.03 -22.00
CA THR A 127 17.59 3.48 -23.38
C THR A 127 18.47 2.69 -24.32
N GLY A 128 18.02 2.50 -25.56
CA GLY A 128 18.80 1.76 -26.57
C GLY A 128 18.92 0.28 -26.26
N ILE A 129 17.86 -0.34 -25.74
CA ILE A 129 17.81 -1.78 -25.50
C ILE A 129 17.79 -2.50 -26.85
N THR A 130 18.78 -3.37 -27.06
CA THR A 130 18.93 -4.19 -28.28
C THR A 130 18.58 -5.66 -28.04
N ASP A 131 18.78 -6.14 -26.82
CA ASP A 131 18.57 -7.53 -26.44
C ASP A 131 17.14 -7.69 -25.88
N ASP A 132 16.50 -8.83 -26.13
CA ASP A 132 15.15 -9.16 -25.67
C ASP A 132 14.05 -8.12 -26.00
N VAL A 133 14.23 -7.38 -27.09
CA VAL A 133 13.28 -6.33 -27.49
C VAL A 133 11.87 -6.89 -27.68
N GLU A 134 11.74 -8.06 -28.30
CA GLU A 134 10.43 -8.70 -28.53
C GLU A 134 9.70 -8.98 -27.20
N ASP A 135 10.38 -9.59 -26.23
CA ASP A 135 9.82 -9.86 -24.90
C ASP A 135 9.33 -8.59 -24.19
N LEU A 136 10.12 -7.51 -24.25
CA LEU A 136 9.77 -6.23 -23.64
C LEU A 136 8.56 -5.59 -24.33
N LEU A 137 8.49 -5.68 -25.66
CA LEU A 137 7.39 -5.16 -26.45
C LEU A 137 6.10 -5.96 -26.32
N ASP A 138 6.18 -7.23 -25.94
CA ASP A 138 5.05 -8.09 -25.59
C ASP A 138 4.62 -7.96 -24.13
N GLY A 139 5.32 -7.12 -23.36
CA GLY A 139 5.01 -6.80 -21.98
C GLY A 139 3.61 -6.19 -21.78
N PRO A 140 3.09 -6.22 -20.54
CA PRO A 140 1.73 -5.75 -20.23
C PRO A 140 1.56 -4.23 -20.28
N VAL A 141 2.65 -3.46 -20.32
CA VAL A 141 2.64 -1.99 -20.36
C VAL A 141 3.71 -1.52 -21.32
N VAL A 142 3.31 -1.16 -22.53
CA VAL A 142 4.22 -0.69 -23.58
C VAL A 142 3.63 0.54 -24.24
N LEU A 143 4.35 1.65 -24.14
CA LEU A 143 4.08 2.87 -24.88
C LEU A 143 4.75 2.75 -26.25
N ARG A 144 4.02 2.88 -27.36
CA ARG A 144 4.55 2.77 -28.73
C ARG A 144 4.30 4.04 -29.53
N ARG A 145 5.26 4.46 -30.34
CA ARG A 145 5.08 5.55 -31.31
C ARG A 145 4.14 5.09 -32.43
N ARG A 146 3.15 5.91 -32.78
CA ARG A 146 2.13 5.57 -33.79
C ARG A 146 2.73 5.34 -35.18
N ALA A 147 3.67 6.20 -35.59
CA ALA A 147 4.47 6.04 -36.79
C ALA A 147 5.91 5.74 -36.37
N SER A 148 6.26 4.45 -36.29
CA SER A 148 7.65 4.07 -36.02
C SER A 148 8.54 4.55 -37.15
N ARG A 149 9.76 4.97 -36.81
CA ARG A 149 10.77 5.39 -37.78
C ARG A 149 11.45 4.25 -38.51
N ALA A 150 11.10 3.00 -38.22
CA ALA A 150 11.57 1.81 -38.92
C ALA A 150 11.14 1.72 -40.40
N ALA A 151 10.89 2.86 -41.06
CA ALA A 151 11.09 2.99 -42.49
C ALA A 151 12.53 2.51 -42.77
N ASP A 152 12.67 1.52 -43.65
CA ASP A 152 13.94 0.88 -44.04
C ASP A 152 14.41 -0.31 -43.17
N GLY A 153 13.56 -0.85 -42.29
CA GLY A 153 13.82 -2.14 -41.62
C GLY A 153 14.84 -2.08 -40.48
N ALA A 154 15.21 -0.88 -40.02
CA ALA A 154 15.96 -0.71 -38.79
C ALA A 154 15.15 -1.20 -37.58
N PRO A 155 15.78 -1.84 -36.57
CA PRO A 155 15.08 -2.25 -35.36
C PRO A 155 14.54 -1.04 -34.59
N PRO A 156 13.39 -1.16 -33.90
CA PRO A 156 12.82 -0.07 -33.14
C PRO A 156 13.76 0.34 -31.99
N LEU A 157 13.88 1.64 -31.73
CA LEU A 157 14.62 2.13 -30.58
C LEU A 157 13.77 1.97 -29.31
N VAL A 158 14.15 1.03 -28.43
CA VAL A 158 13.38 0.70 -27.23
C VAL A 158 14.08 1.20 -25.96
N GLY A 159 13.29 1.73 -25.03
CA GLY A 159 13.73 2.01 -23.66
C GLY A 159 12.83 1.40 -22.61
N VAL A 160 13.23 1.55 -21.36
CA VAL A 160 12.54 1.03 -20.17
C VAL A 160 12.41 2.14 -19.15
N VAL A 161 11.23 2.26 -18.55
CA VAL A 161 11.00 3.01 -17.30
C VAL A 161 10.73 1.98 -16.21
N GLY A 162 11.78 1.61 -15.48
CA GLY A 162 11.78 0.52 -14.52
C GLY A 162 11.82 0.98 -13.07
N ARG A 163 12.38 2.16 -12.77
CA ARG A 163 12.50 2.63 -11.38
C ARG A 163 11.15 2.96 -10.75
N TYR A 164 10.23 3.50 -11.56
CA TYR A 164 8.87 3.82 -11.16
C TYR A 164 7.88 2.82 -11.78
N PRO A 165 7.01 2.16 -11.00
CA PRO A 165 6.04 1.24 -11.55
C PRO A 165 4.98 2.00 -12.37
N ALA A 166 4.63 1.50 -13.54
CA ALA A 166 3.65 2.14 -14.41
C ALA A 166 2.21 1.78 -14.00
N THR A 167 1.95 0.48 -13.75
CA THR A 167 0.63 -0.01 -13.39
C THR A 167 0.68 -0.96 -12.19
N LEU A 168 -0.45 -1.09 -11.52
CA LEU A 168 -0.78 -2.14 -10.56
C LEU A 168 -1.89 -3.00 -11.13
N ARG A 169 -1.77 -4.32 -11.02
CA ARG A 169 -2.85 -5.25 -11.34
C ARG A 169 -3.15 -6.13 -10.13
N ALA A 170 -4.42 -6.23 -9.79
CA ALA A 170 -4.86 -7.12 -8.72
C ALA A 170 -4.46 -8.56 -9.03
N HIS A 171 -4.00 -9.29 -8.01
CA HIS A 171 -3.63 -10.69 -8.17
C HIS A 171 -4.87 -11.54 -8.45
N ARG A 172 -5.09 -11.93 -9.71
CA ARG A 172 -6.01 -13.01 -10.09
C ARG A 172 -5.19 -14.29 -10.07
N GLY A 173 -5.46 -15.17 -9.11
CA GLY A 173 -4.57 -16.26 -8.66
C GLY A 173 -4.23 -17.35 -9.67
N GLU A 174 -3.66 -17.01 -10.81
CA GLU A 174 -3.61 -17.89 -11.99
C GLU A 174 -2.24 -17.98 -12.68
N GLN A 175 -1.15 -17.48 -12.09
CA GLN A 175 0.17 -17.76 -12.65
C GLN A 175 0.78 -19.03 -12.05
N ALA A 176 0.45 -20.17 -12.67
CA ALA A 176 1.16 -21.44 -12.53
C ALA A 176 2.42 -21.47 -13.42
N GLY A 177 3.24 -20.42 -13.36
CA GLY A 177 4.59 -20.49 -13.91
C GLY A 177 5.43 -21.42 -13.05
N THR A 178 6.40 -22.12 -13.65
CA THR A 178 7.42 -22.89 -12.93
C THR A 178 8.16 -21.91 -12.01
N LEU A 179 7.76 -21.88 -10.73
CA LEU A 179 8.30 -20.94 -9.77
C LEU A 179 9.77 -21.25 -9.54
N SER A 180 10.62 -20.23 -9.64
CA SER A 180 11.97 -20.32 -9.08
C SER A 180 11.87 -20.77 -7.62
N PRO A 181 12.74 -21.67 -7.16
CA PRO A 181 12.75 -22.11 -5.77
C PRO A 181 12.87 -20.90 -4.84
N ALA A 182 12.10 -20.91 -3.75
CA ALA A 182 12.16 -19.84 -2.76
C ALA A 182 13.59 -19.77 -2.18
N PRO A 183 14.23 -18.59 -2.15
CA PRO A 183 15.52 -18.43 -1.52
C PRO A 183 15.40 -18.68 -0.01
N THR A 184 16.39 -19.36 0.55
CA THR A 184 16.57 -19.37 2.01
C THR A 184 17.27 -18.08 2.40
N LEU A 185 16.74 -17.39 3.41
CA LEU A 185 17.27 -16.10 3.88
C LEU A 185 17.96 -16.26 5.23
N ASP A 186 19.18 -15.75 5.33
CA ASP A 186 19.85 -15.56 6.62
C ASP A 186 19.20 -14.38 7.38
N ILE A 187 19.53 -14.22 8.67
CA ILE A 187 19.09 -13.04 9.44
C ILE A 187 19.73 -11.78 8.82
N PRO A 188 18.94 -10.80 8.36
CA PRO A 188 19.49 -9.60 7.75
C PRO A 188 20.21 -8.74 8.80
N VAL A 189 21.21 -7.98 8.36
CA VAL A 189 21.87 -6.96 9.20
C VAL A 189 21.44 -5.58 8.72
N LEU A 190 20.85 -4.80 9.64
CA LEU A 190 20.29 -3.49 9.37
C LEU A 190 20.97 -2.44 10.23
N SER A 191 21.17 -1.25 9.68
CA SER A 191 21.73 -0.12 10.42
C SER A 191 21.25 1.21 9.84
N TRP A 192 21.24 2.25 10.66
CA TRP A 192 20.99 3.62 10.20
C TRP A 192 22.31 4.34 9.92
N GLU A 193 22.32 5.09 8.82
CA GLU A 193 23.37 6.05 8.47
C GLU A 193 22.70 7.35 8.00
N GLY A 194 22.50 8.30 8.90
CA GLY A 194 21.68 9.48 8.60
C GLY A 194 20.24 9.07 8.24
N ALA A 195 19.76 9.48 7.07
CA ALA A 195 18.43 9.12 6.54
C ALA A 195 18.39 7.76 5.81
N VAL A 196 19.54 7.08 5.72
CA VAL A 196 19.72 5.85 4.93
C VAL A 196 19.64 4.63 5.83
N VAL A 197 18.81 3.65 5.45
CA VAL A 197 18.87 2.30 6.01
C VAL A 197 19.89 1.48 5.21
N GLY A 198 21.00 1.13 5.85
CA GLY A 198 21.98 0.19 5.31
C GLY A 198 21.47 -1.24 5.48
N LEU A 199 21.46 -2.00 4.38
CA LEU A 199 20.96 -3.37 4.31
C LEU A 199 22.09 -4.32 3.95
N ARG A 200 22.32 -5.37 4.74
CA ARG A 200 23.13 -6.52 4.33
C ARG A 200 22.26 -7.76 4.38
N LEU A 201 22.02 -8.33 3.21
CA LEU A 201 21.19 -9.51 3.02
C LEU A 201 22.07 -10.64 2.47
N SER A 202 21.84 -11.86 2.94
CA SER A 202 22.47 -13.05 2.37
C SER A 202 21.51 -14.23 2.42
N GLY A 203 21.78 -15.22 1.59
CA GLY A 203 20.95 -16.40 1.51
C GLY A 203 21.51 -17.46 0.57
N ARG A 204 20.69 -18.45 0.29
CA ARG A 204 21.00 -19.56 -0.62
C ARG A 204 19.86 -19.82 -1.60
N VAL A 205 20.21 -20.26 -2.79
CA VAL A 205 19.28 -20.77 -3.81
C VAL A 205 19.88 -22.03 -4.47
N PRO A 206 19.07 -23.00 -4.88
CA PRO A 206 19.55 -24.16 -5.64
C PRO A 206 20.22 -23.74 -6.95
N ALA A 207 21.40 -24.29 -7.26
CA ALA A 207 22.17 -23.95 -8.47
C ALA A 207 21.45 -24.35 -9.76
N SER A 208 20.68 -25.45 -9.73
CA SER A 208 19.83 -25.90 -10.84
C SER A 208 18.83 -24.86 -11.34
N GLY A 209 18.51 -23.84 -10.53
CA GLY A 209 17.56 -22.78 -10.88
C GLY A 209 18.18 -21.44 -11.30
N ALA A 210 19.50 -21.25 -11.16
CA ALA A 210 20.13 -19.96 -11.40
C ALA A 210 21.59 -20.08 -11.85
N SER A 211 21.83 -20.20 -13.15
CA SER A 211 23.09 -19.74 -13.71
C SER A 211 23.16 -18.23 -13.46
N SER A 212 24.11 -17.78 -12.64
CA SER A 212 24.26 -16.38 -12.18
C SER A 212 23.05 -15.79 -11.41
N PRO A 213 22.82 -16.16 -10.14
CA PRO A 213 21.77 -15.54 -9.35
C PRO A 213 22.09 -14.07 -9.08
N ARG A 214 21.12 -13.22 -9.38
CA ARG A 214 21.13 -11.78 -9.15
C ARG A 214 20.07 -11.46 -8.09
N PRO A 215 20.44 -11.25 -6.82
CA PRO A 215 19.50 -10.79 -5.82
C PRO A 215 19.07 -9.36 -6.10
N LEU A 216 17.77 -9.12 -6.01
CA LEU A 216 17.07 -7.87 -6.27
C LEU A 216 16.40 -7.47 -4.97
N VAL A 217 16.75 -6.31 -4.42
CA VAL A 217 16.16 -5.79 -3.19
C VAL A 217 15.05 -4.81 -3.56
N LEU A 218 13.87 -4.99 -2.97
CA LEU A 218 12.68 -4.21 -3.26
C LEU A 218 12.09 -3.67 -1.95
N VAL A 219 11.41 -2.53 -2.04
CA VAL A 219 10.59 -1.98 -0.97
C VAL A 219 9.17 -1.78 -1.46
N ARG A 220 8.20 -2.46 -0.84
CA ARG A 220 6.81 -2.52 -1.29
C ARG A 220 5.84 -1.97 -0.25
N GLU A 221 5.01 -1.00 -0.63
CA GLU A 221 3.92 -0.51 0.21
C GLU A 221 2.82 -1.57 0.33
N LEU A 222 2.48 -1.94 1.56
CA LEU A 222 1.50 -3.00 1.82
C LEU A 222 0.07 -2.63 1.41
N THR A 223 -0.28 -1.35 1.44
CA THR A 223 -1.64 -0.88 1.14
C THR A 223 -1.87 -0.70 -0.35
N THR A 224 -0.96 -0.01 -1.05
CA THR A 224 -1.14 0.34 -2.47
C THR A 224 -0.48 -0.67 -3.40
N GLY A 225 0.44 -1.50 -2.90
CA GLY A 225 1.28 -2.36 -3.72
C GLY A 225 2.40 -1.62 -4.46
N LEU A 226 2.57 -0.30 -4.28
CA LEU A 226 3.71 0.45 -4.83
C LEU A 226 5.01 -0.26 -4.47
N CYS A 227 5.87 -0.50 -5.46
CA CYS A 227 7.12 -1.20 -5.26
C CYS A 227 8.25 -0.40 -5.92
N PHE A 228 9.35 -0.21 -5.19
CA PHE A 228 10.55 0.45 -5.68
C PHE A 228 11.78 -0.45 -5.53
N PRO A 229 12.69 -0.47 -6.51
CA PRO A 229 13.96 -1.14 -6.37
C PRO A 229 14.85 -0.37 -5.39
N VAL A 230 15.52 -1.10 -4.51
CA VAL A 230 16.52 -0.54 -3.61
C VAL A 230 17.90 -0.72 -4.26
N PRO A 231 18.65 0.37 -4.51
CA PRO A 231 19.99 0.28 -5.06
C PRO A 231 20.87 -0.64 -4.22
N SER A 232 21.44 -1.67 -4.85
CA SER A 232 22.26 -2.66 -4.15
C SER A 232 23.38 -3.22 -5.02
N THR A 233 24.52 -3.48 -4.40
CA THR A 233 25.59 -4.30 -4.99
C THR A 233 25.42 -5.74 -4.55
N SER A 234 25.54 -6.69 -5.48
CA SER A 234 25.34 -8.12 -5.20
C SER A 234 26.56 -8.96 -5.57
N SER A 235 26.76 -10.06 -4.84
CA SER A 235 27.69 -11.12 -5.21
C SER A 235 27.00 -12.48 -5.09
N ALA A 236 27.49 -13.45 -5.87
CA ALA A 236 27.07 -14.83 -5.80
C ALA A 236 28.31 -15.74 -5.89
N GLU A 237 28.37 -16.73 -5.02
CA GLU A 237 29.47 -17.68 -4.91
C GLU A 237 28.91 -19.10 -4.86
N PRO A 238 29.53 -20.08 -5.54
CA PRO A 238 29.14 -21.48 -5.43
C PRO A 238 29.20 -21.94 -3.96
N GLY A 239 28.12 -22.53 -3.48
CA GLY A 239 28.04 -23.15 -2.16
C GLY A 239 28.33 -24.65 -2.20
N PRO A 240 28.40 -25.32 -1.03
CA PRO A 240 28.32 -26.78 -0.97
C PRO A 240 26.95 -27.28 -1.45
N ASP A 241 26.86 -28.56 -1.82
CA ASP A 241 25.59 -29.25 -2.09
C ASP A 241 24.76 -28.73 -3.27
N ASP A 242 25.41 -28.24 -4.34
CA ASP A 242 24.74 -27.70 -5.54
C ASP A 242 23.84 -26.49 -5.23
N ASP A 243 24.18 -25.72 -4.20
CA ASP A 243 23.57 -24.42 -3.89
C ASP A 243 24.48 -23.27 -4.36
N VAL A 244 23.88 -22.09 -4.57
CA VAL A 244 24.61 -20.82 -4.73
C VAL A 244 24.32 -19.93 -3.54
N ARG A 245 25.37 -19.48 -2.88
CA ARG A 245 25.29 -18.47 -1.82
C ARG A 245 25.30 -17.10 -2.45
N TRP A 246 24.36 -16.25 -2.09
CA TRP A 246 24.31 -14.87 -2.58
C TRP A 246 24.39 -13.88 -1.42
N SER A 247 24.86 -12.68 -1.72
CA SER A 247 24.83 -11.54 -0.83
C SER A 247 24.40 -10.28 -1.57
N ALA A 248 23.69 -9.38 -0.89
CA ALA A 248 23.30 -8.08 -1.40
C ALA A 248 23.54 -7.02 -0.32
N HIS A 249 24.19 -5.93 -0.73
CA HIS A 249 24.43 -4.74 0.10
C HIS A 249 23.61 -3.59 -0.48
N GLY A 250 22.48 -3.29 0.17
CA GLY A 250 21.53 -2.26 -0.27
C GLY A 250 21.62 -0.99 0.56
N ARG A 251 21.23 0.14 -0.03
CA ARG A 251 21.07 1.42 0.66
C ARG A 251 19.68 1.98 0.35
N LEU A 252 18.81 2.02 1.34
CA LEU A 252 17.48 2.61 1.24
C LEU A 252 17.49 4.02 1.83
N ASP A 253 17.67 5.04 0.99
CA ASP A 253 17.54 6.43 1.40
C ASP A 253 16.07 6.86 1.36
N LEU A 254 15.49 7.16 2.52
CA LEU A 254 14.07 7.52 2.63
C LEU A 254 13.71 8.83 1.90
N ARG A 255 14.69 9.66 1.54
CA ARG A 255 14.50 10.91 0.78
C ARG A 255 14.36 10.70 -0.71
N THR A 256 14.85 9.58 -1.23
CA THR A 256 14.91 9.32 -2.68
C THR A 256 14.41 7.93 -3.08
N ALA A 257 14.01 7.09 -2.12
CA ALA A 257 13.60 5.71 -2.35
C ALA A 257 12.40 5.56 -3.30
N ALA A 258 11.52 6.56 -3.41
CA ALA A 258 10.39 6.56 -4.33
C ALA A 258 10.80 7.10 -5.71
N ALA A 259 11.70 6.39 -6.40
CA ALA A 259 12.20 6.74 -7.73
C ALA A 259 12.73 8.19 -7.83
N GLY A 260 13.53 8.60 -6.84
CA GLY A 260 14.09 9.94 -6.71
C GLY A 260 13.35 10.85 -5.75
N ALA A 261 12.15 10.48 -5.31
CA ALA A 261 11.34 11.24 -4.34
C ALA A 261 11.34 10.60 -2.94
N PRO A 262 10.91 11.34 -1.89
CA PRO A 262 10.79 10.79 -0.55
C PRO A 262 9.75 9.68 -0.46
N LEU A 263 10.04 8.64 0.31
CA LEU A 263 9.12 7.54 0.53
C LEU A 263 7.86 8.06 1.26
N PRO A 264 6.64 7.89 0.70
CA PRO A 264 5.40 8.34 1.34
C PRO A 264 5.15 7.68 2.70
N SER A 265 4.30 8.29 3.52
CA SER A 265 3.88 7.66 4.77
C SER A 265 3.07 6.38 4.52
N GLY A 266 3.40 5.30 5.21
CA GLY A 266 2.76 3.99 5.04
C GLY A 266 3.63 2.84 5.56
N GLU A 267 3.09 1.62 5.51
CA GLU A 267 3.81 0.39 5.83
C GLU A 267 4.52 -0.16 4.58
N TRP A 268 5.86 -0.16 4.60
CA TRP A 268 6.73 -0.56 3.50
C TRP A 268 7.50 -1.85 3.83
N GLN A 269 7.14 -2.95 3.18
CA GLN A 269 7.78 -4.25 3.35
C GLN A 269 9.04 -4.36 2.49
N LEU A 270 10.15 -4.76 3.10
CA LEU A 270 11.37 -5.11 2.38
C LEU A 270 11.23 -6.53 1.84
N GLU A 271 11.51 -6.68 0.56
CA GLU A 271 11.45 -7.95 -0.14
C GLU A 271 12.75 -8.19 -0.90
N VAL A 272 13.06 -9.46 -1.14
CA VAL A 272 14.18 -9.89 -1.98
C VAL A 272 13.68 -10.90 -2.99
N ALA A 273 14.06 -10.72 -4.26
CA ALA A 273 13.85 -11.68 -5.33
C ALA A 273 15.22 -12.11 -5.84
N VAL A 274 15.42 -13.38 -6.16
CA VAL A 274 16.69 -13.86 -6.74
C VAL A 274 16.43 -14.30 -8.17
N ALA A 275 16.81 -13.46 -9.13
CA ALA A 275 16.65 -13.74 -10.54
C ALA A 275 17.82 -14.57 -11.08
N GLY A 276 17.56 -15.49 -12.00
CA GLY A 276 18.60 -16.14 -12.79
C GLY A 276 19.07 -15.25 -13.95
N ALA A 277 19.75 -15.83 -14.93
CA ALA A 277 20.15 -15.18 -16.18
C ALA A 277 18.95 -14.69 -17.01
N GLY A 278 18.34 -13.57 -16.62
CA GLY A 278 17.27 -12.86 -17.34
C GLY A 278 15.84 -13.26 -16.98
N GLY A 279 15.64 -14.32 -16.20
CA GLY A 279 14.30 -14.78 -15.81
C GLY A 279 13.64 -13.92 -14.72
N PRO A 280 12.30 -13.79 -14.73
CA PRO A 280 11.59 -13.08 -13.68
C PRO A 280 11.61 -13.89 -12.37
N ALA A 281 11.65 -13.20 -11.23
CA ALA A 281 11.78 -13.84 -9.92
C ALA A 281 10.64 -13.44 -8.98
N ARG A 282 10.24 -14.38 -8.12
CA ARG A 282 9.24 -14.08 -7.08
C ARG A 282 9.90 -13.33 -5.93
N PRO A 283 9.32 -12.20 -5.46
CA PRO A 283 9.79 -11.53 -4.27
C PRO A 283 9.39 -12.30 -3.00
N HIS A 284 10.31 -12.35 -2.04
CA HIS A 284 10.13 -12.97 -0.73
C HIS A 284 10.33 -11.91 0.37
N PRO A 285 9.47 -11.88 1.39
CA PRO A 285 9.63 -10.93 2.48
C PRO A 285 10.93 -11.21 3.24
N VAL A 286 11.69 -10.14 3.50
CA VAL A 286 12.89 -10.22 4.34
C VAL A 286 12.46 -10.57 5.78
N PRO A 287 13.13 -11.49 6.48
CA PRO A 287 12.79 -11.84 7.86
C PRO A 287 12.79 -10.62 8.80
N GLU A 288 11.95 -10.67 9.83
CA GLU A 288 11.90 -9.62 10.83
C GLU A 288 13.26 -9.47 11.51
N THR A 289 13.72 -8.24 11.64
CA THR A 289 14.95 -7.90 12.37
C THR A 289 14.77 -6.55 13.03
N ALA A 290 15.32 -6.42 14.23
CA ALA A 290 15.27 -5.17 14.97
C ALA A 290 16.07 -4.09 14.24
N LEU A 291 15.42 -2.97 13.98
CA LEU A 291 16.05 -1.71 13.58
C LEU A 291 15.60 -0.66 14.60
N PRO A 292 16.52 0.15 15.16
CA PRO A 292 16.15 1.23 16.06
C PRO A 292 15.07 2.13 15.44
N VAL A 293 14.13 2.61 16.26
CA VAL A 293 13.17 3.63 15.83
C VAL A 293 13.96 4.86 15.39
N ALA A 294 13.57 5.47 14.28
CA ALA A 294 14.28 6.64 13.77
C ALA A 294 13.40 7.88 13.66
N LEU A 295 14.02 9.04 13.80
CA LEU A 295 13.46 10.35 13.49
C LEU A 295 14.24 10.97 12.33
N VAL A 296 13.63 10.96 11.15
CA VAL A 296 14.21 11.34 9.86
C VAL A 296 13.27 12.30 9.13
N ASP A 297 13.76 13.50 8.82
CA ASP A 297 13.05 14.57 8.11
C ASP A 297 11.61 14.81 8.60
N ASP A 298 11.47 15.06 9.90
CA ASP A 298 10.19 15.29 10.58
C ASP A 298 9.23 14.08 10.53
N ARG A 299 9.76 12.88 10.29
CA ARG A 299 9.01 11.63 10.29
C ARG A 299 9.62 10.64 11.25
N VAL A 300 8.75 9.94 11.97
CA VAL A 300 9.15 8.75 12.72
C VAL A 300 9.16 7.55 11.77
N VAL A 301 10.10 6.63 11.93
CA VAL A 301 10.14 5.35 11.22
C VAL A 301 10.26 4.24 12.25
N VAL A 302 9.33 3.29 12.22
CA VAL A 302 9.34 2.13 13.13
C VAL A 302 9.36 0.83 12.33
N THR A 303 9.98 -0.22 12.87
CA THR A 303 9.81 -1.57 12.34
C THR A 303 8.50 -2.21 12.82
N ALA A 304 7.84 -2.93 11.94
CA ALA A 304 6.50 -3.45 12.14
C ALA A 304 6.30 -4.83 11.51
N GLY A 305 5.34 -5.60 12.05
CA GLY A 305 4.71 -6.71 11.33
C GLY A 305 5.54 -7.99 11.12
N PRO A 306 4.94 -8.99 10.46
CA PRO A 306 5.65 -10.19 10.05
C PRO A 306 6.61 -9.87 8.90
N GLY A 307 7.89 -10.14 9.11
CA GLY A 307 8.96 -9.73 8.20
C GLY A 307 9.47 -8.31 8.49
N LEU A 308 10.40 -7.83 7.68
CA LEU A 308 10.94 -6.48 7.81
C LEU A 308 10.01 -5.47 7.13
N VAL A 309 9.13 -4.83 7.90
CA VAL A 309 8.29 -3.71 7.43
C VAL A 309 8.72 -2.42 8.13
N LEU A 310 8.89 -1.35 7.35
CA LEU A 310 9.12 0.02 7.82
C LEU A 310 7.78 0.79 7.77
N ASP A 311 7.22 1.19 8.91
CA ASP A 311 6.08 2.11 8.96
C ASP A 311 6.63 3.54 9.01
N VAL A 312 6.66 4.19 7.85
CA VAL A 312 7.14 5.57 7.65
C VAL A 312 6.03 6.53 8.01
N GLY A 313 6.25 7.39 9.00
CA GLY A 313 5.22 8.27 9.53
C GLY A 313 4.04 7.46 10.10
N PRO A 314 4.21 6.79 11.26
CA PRO A 314 3.45 5.62 11.66
C PRO A 314 1.96 5.76 11.41
N THR A 315 1.41 4.79 10.68
CA THR A 315 0.03 4.80 10.18
C THR A 315 -0.82 3.70 10.80
N ALA A 316 -0.22 2.54 11.07
CA ALA A 316 -0.93 1.36 11.54
C ALA A 316 -0.47 0.92 12.94
N ARG A 317 0.82 1.11 13.25
CA ARG A 317 1.43 0.62 14.49
C ARG A 317 2.05 1.77 15.27
N GLY A 318 2.03 1.68 16.60
CA GLY A 318 2.76 2.64 17.41
C GLY A 318 4.21 2.22 17.64
N CYS A 319 4.92 2.99 18.46
CA CYS A 319 6.33 2.76 18.78
C CYS A 319 6.53 1.47 19.61
N PRO A 320 7.42 0.55 19.20
CA PRO A 320 7.59 -0.75 19.84
C PRO A 320 8.26 -0.68 21.22
N ALA A 321 9.08 0.34 21.49
CA ALA A 321 9.86 0.44 22.72
C ALA A 321 9.71 1.82 23.37
N PHE A 322 9.53 1.81 24.69
CA PHE A 322 9.52 3.00 25.53
C PHE A 322 10.54 2.84 26.66
N PRO A 323 11.18 3.95 27.08
CA PRO A 323 12.17 3.92 28.14
C PRO A 323 11.52 3.63 29.50
N ALA A 324 12.36 3.35 30.49
CA ALA A 324 11.93 3.20 31.87
C ALA A 324 11.55 4.56 32.51
N PRO A 325 10.79 4.60 33.62
CA PRO A 325 10.33 5.84 34.26
C PRO A 325 11.44 6.84 34.60
N GLU A 326 12.66 6.37 34.83
CA GLU A 326 13.83 7.17 35.20
C GLU A 326 14.31 8.07 34.04
N ALA A 327 13.91 7.76 32.80
CA ALA A 327 14.17 8.61 31.64
C ALA A 327 13.23 9.82 31.56
N ALA A 328 12.24 9.91 32.46
CA ALA A 328 11.31 11.01 32.52
C ALA A 328 11.74 12.07 33.52
N THR A 329 11.62 13.33 33.14
CA THR A 329 11.71 14.47 34.04
C THR A 329 10.42 15.27 33.96
N VAL A 330 9.99 15.81 35.10
CA VAL A 330 8.84 16.70 35.18
C VAL A 330 9.32 17.99 35.82
N SER A 331 9.13 19.09 35.11
CA SER A 331 9.45 20.44 35.60
C SER A 331 8.16 21.25 35.73
N GLU A 332 8.04 21.97 36.84
CA GLU A 332 6.92 22.88 37.07
C GLU A 332 7.34 24.31 36.74
N SER A 333 6.47 25.03 36.05
CA SER A 333 6.70 26.42 35.63
C SER A 333 5.39 27.19 35.64
N ALA A 334 5.46 28.51 35.41
CA ALA A 334 4.26 29.34 35.23
C ALA A 334 3.36 28.88 34.06
N ALA A 335 3.89 28.12 33.09
CA ALA A 335 3.13 27.54 31.99
C ALA A 335 2.46 26.19 32.34
N GLY A 336 2.71 25.66 33.54
CA GLY A 336 2.24 24.36 34.00
C GLY A 336 3.37 23.33 34.15
N CYS A 337 2.99 22.06 34.36
CA CYS A 337 3.91 20.94 34.51
C CYS A 337 4.32 20.41 33.12
N ARG A 338 5.60 20.51 32.79
CA ARG A 338 6.17 19.98 31.54
C ARG A 338 6.79 18.62 31.81
N LEU A 339 6.30 17.61 31.10
CA LEU A 339 6.88 16.29 30.99
C LEU A 339 7.91 16.27 29.86
N GLU A 340 9.11 15.78 30.16
CA GLU A 340 10.13 15.44 29.17
C GLU A 340 10.55 13.99 29.35
N LEU A 341 10.39 13.17 28.32
CA LEU A 341 10.72 11.74 28.33
C LEU A 341 11.79 11.45 27.28
N ARG A 342 12.99 11.08 27.72
CA ARG A 342 14.11 10.73 26.82
C ARG A 342 13.85 9.39 26.13
N LEU A 343 13.71 9.39 24.82
CA LEU A 343 13.43 8.22 24.00
C LEU A 343 14.76 7.50 23.64
N THR A 344 15.34 6.84 24.65
CA THR A 344 16.64 6.17 24.52
C THR A 344 16.64 5.10 23.43
N GLY A 345 17.72 5.02 22.66
CA GLY A 345 17.88 4.04 21.58
C GLY A 345 17.17 4.41 20.28
N TRP A 346 16.63 5.63 20.16
CA TRP A 346 16.18 6.15 18.88
C TRP A 346 17.36 6.66 18.06
N HIS A 347 17.33 6.40 16.75
CA HIS A 347 18.20 7.04 15.78
C HIS A 347 17.65 8.41 15.41
N VAL A 348 18.49 9.43 15.35
CA VAL A 348 18.02 10.80 15.16
C VAL A 348 18.93 11.55 14.19
N THR A 349 18.34 12.37 13.33
CA THR A 349 19.07 13.06 12.25
C THR A 349 18.89 14.57 12.31
N GLY A 350 19.87 15.29 12.88
CA GLY A 350 19.77 16.75 13.06
C GLY A 350 18.63 17.15 14.01
N ASP A 351 18.39 18.46 14.12
CA ASP A 351 17.36 19.01 15.00
C ASP A 351 16.00 19.03 14.28
N GLN A 352 14.99 18.43 14.89
CA GLN A 352 13.66 18.20 14.28
C GLN A 352 12.56 18.28 15.32
N VAL A 353 11.34 18.61 14.90
CA VAL A 353 10.18 18.67 15.78
C VAL A 353 9.00 17.94 15.14
N VAL A 354 8.66 16.78 15.69
CA VAL A 354 7.54 15.98 15.21
C VAL A 354 6.36 16.09 16.15
N ARG A 355 5.19 16.40 15.58
CA ARG A 355 3.93 16.45 16.34
C ARG A 355 3.55 15.06 16.81
N ALA A 356 3.20 14.97 18.09
CA ALA A 356 2.71 13.78 18.73
C ALA A 356 1.43 14.10 19.53
N LYS A 357 0.80 13.06 20.06
CA LYS A 357 -0.24 13.20 21.07
C LYS A 357 0.03 12.20 22.17
N ILE A 358 -0.12 12.64 23.41
CA ILE A 358 -0.18 11.70 24.53
C ILE A 358 -1.62 11.59 25.02
N ALA A 359 -1.91 10.52 25.75
CA ALA A 359 -3.10 10.48 26.58
C ALA A 359 -2.76 10.05 28.00
N LEU A 360 -3.40 10.71 28.95
CA LEU A 360 -3.44 10.35 30.36
C LEU A 360 -4.84 9.79 30.61
N ASP A 361 -4.97 8.46 30.62
CA ASP A 361 -6.26 7.78 30.54
C ASP A 361 -7.11 8.24 29.33
N ARG A 362 -8.20 8.99 29.55
CA ARG A 362 -9.09 9.48 28.49
C ARG A 362 -8.73 10.88 27.99
N LEU A 363 -7.88 11.61 28.72
CA LEU A 363 -7.51 12.98 28.38
C LEU A 363 -6.40 12.95 27.35
N ARG A 364 -6.67 13.46 26.14
CA ARG A 364 -5.68 13.59 25.07
C ARG A 364 -5.03 14.97 25.11
N LEU A 365 -3.71 15.00 25.07
CA LEU A 365 -2.91 16.22 25.14
C LEU A 365 -1.98 16.31 23.93
N PRO A 366 -1.75 17.53 23.39
CA PRO A 366 -0.73 17.74 22.38
C PRO A 366 0.65 17.44 22.98
N ALA A 367 1.50 16.81 22.18
CA ALA A 367 2.89 16.53 22.53
C ALA A 367 3.78 16.76 21.31
N GLN A 368 5.09 16.77 21.52
CA GLN A 368 6.07 16.86 20.44
C GLN A 368 7.24 15.93 20.75
N VAL A 369 7.77 15.25 19.75
CA VAL A 369 9.09 14.61 19.83
C VAL A 369 10.09 15.60 19.24
N VAL A 370 11.01 16.06 20.06
CA VAL A 370 12.05 17.00 19.67
C VAL A 370 13.36 16.24 19.61
N SER A 371 14.07 16.37 18.50
CA SER A 371 15.48 16.01 18.43
C SER A 371 16.32 17.19 18.88
N ARG A 372 17.27 16.95 19.79
CA ARG A 372 18.33 17.90 20.10
C ARG A 372 19.60 17.16 20.50
N ASP A 373 20.74 17.60 20.00
CA ASP A 373 22.05 17.05 20.39
C ASP A 373 22.15 15.52 20.16
N GLY A 374 21.45 15.00 19.15
CA GLY A 374 21.40 13.57 18.82
C GLY A 374 20.46 12.74 19.69
N GLU A 375 19.72 13.36 20.62
CA GLU A 375 18.73 12.69 21.46
C GLU A 375 17.31 13.04 21.04
N ALA A 376 16.40 12.05 21.09
CA ALA A 376 14.97 12.27 20.92
C ALA A 376 14.29 12.43 22.29
N VAL A 377 13.56 13.52 22.48
CA VAL A 377 12.84 13.84 23.72
C VAL A 377 11.36 14.07 23.43
N LEU A 378 10.48 13.26 24.01
CA LEU A 378 9.05 13.51 24.01
C LEU A 378 8.73 14.60 25.04
N THR A 379 8.12 15.69 24.60
CA THR A 379 7.74 16.84 25.43
C THR A 379 6.22 17.03 25.42
N ALA A 380 5.63 17.29 26.58
CA ALA A 380 4.22 17.61 26.71
C ALA A 380 3.94 18.43 27.96
N PHE A 381 2.96 19.33 27.90
CA PHE A 381 2.39 19.92 29.11
C PHE A 381 1.31 18.99 29.66
N ILE A 382 1.42 18.65 30.93
CA ILE A 382 0.53 17.74 31.63
C ILE A 382 -0.10 18.43 32.83
N SER A 383 -1.34 18.06 33.12
CA SER A 383 -2.09 18.50 34.30
C SER A 383 -3.09 17.41 34.65
N GLY A 384 -3.39 17.23 35.93
CA GLY A 384 -4.35 16.24 36.37
C GLY A 384 -4.75 16.45 37.82
N LEU A 385 -5.88 15.85 38.21
CA LEU A 385 -6.24 15.70 39.62
C LEU A 385 -5.32 14.65 40.26
N ALA A 386 -5.31 14.58 41.59
CA ALA A 386 -4.58 13.53 42.29
C ALA A 386 -5.03 12.13 41.82
N GLY A 387 -4.07 11.27 41.47
CA GLY A 387 -4.35 9.97 40.86
C GLY A 387 -3.18 9.41 40.08
N THR A 388 -3.37 8.23 39.49
CA THR A 388 -2.39 7.60 38.59
C THR A 388 -3.03 7.35 37.24
N TYR A 389 -2.43 7.91 36.18
CA TYR A 389 -2.99 7.90 34.84
C TYR A 389 -2.04 7.17 33.89
N PRO A 390 -2.47 6.08 33.22
CA PRO A 390 -1.64 5.40 32.24
C PRO A 390 -1.31 6.35 31.09
N LEU A 391 -0.02 6.41 30.74
CA LEU A 391 0.50 7.21 29.64
C LEU A 391 0.45 6.39 28.35
N SER A 392 -0.21 6.94 27.34
CA SER A 392 -0.21 6.39 26.00
C SER A 392 0.30 7.42 25.00
N LEU A 393 0.94 6.97 23.92
CA LEU A 393 1.52 7.82 22.88
C LEU A 393 0.88 7.51 21.52
N GLN A 394 0.62 8.55 20.74
CA GLN A 394 0.26 8.50 19.33
C GLN A 394 1.28 9.31 18.54
N LEU A 395 1.89 8.65 17.55
CA LEU A 395 2.81 9.23 16.57
C LEU A 395 2.13 9.18 15.20
N GLY A 396 2.15 10.28 14.45
CA GLY A 396 1.50 10.33 13.14
C GLY A 396 0.01 10.01 13.19
N ARG A 397 -0.41 9.02 12.38
CA ARG A 397 -1.81 8.55 12.27
C ARG A 397 -2.07 7.24 13.00
N ALA A 398 -1.02 6.60 13.53
CA ALA A 398 -1.11 5.35 14.27
C ALA A 398 -2.09 5.45 15.45
N PRO A 399 -2.69 4.32 15.89
CA PRO A 399 -3.51 4.31 17.09
C PRO A 399 -2.67 4.68 18.32
N LEU A 400 -3.36 5.20 19.34
CA LEU A 400 -2.77 5.52 20.62
C LEU A 400 -2.30 4.22 21.31
N GLN A 401 -0.99 4.11 21.59
CA GLN A 401 -0.37 2.91 22.16
C GLN A 401 0.04 3.13 23.62
N PRO A 402 -0.22 2.16 24.52
CA PRO A 402 0.28 2.23 25.89
C PRO A 402 1.81 2.23 25.92
N THR A 403 2.38 3.14 26.71
CA THR A 403 3.84 3.25 26.87
C THR A 403 4.41 2.31 27.95
N GLY A 404 3.53 1.71 28.77
CA GLY A 404 3.95 1.02 30.00
C GLY A 404 4.33 1.97 31.14
N LEU A 405 4.19 3.28 30.95
CA LEU A 405 4.40 4.31 31.96
C LEU A 405 3.05 4.86 32.45
N ALA A 406 3.05 5.46 33.63
CA ALA A 406 1.94 6.22 34.18
C ALA A 406 2.42 7.53 34.78
N VAL A 407 1.55 8.53 34.77
CA VAL A 407 1.75 9.80 35.47
C VAL A 407 0.99 9.72 36.79
N ALA A 408 1.72 9.80 37.90
CA ALA A 408 1.17 9.87 39.26
C ALA A 408 1.19 11.34 39.73
N VAL A 409 0.01 11.86 40.08
CA VAL A 409 -0.17 13.18 40.67
C VAL A 409 -0.56 12.98 42.14
N ALA A 410 0.27 13.47 43.05
CA ALA A 410 0.00 13.39 44.48
C ALA A 410 -1.03 14.45 44.93
N GLY A 411 -1.54 14.31 46.16
CA GLY A 411 -2.56 15.23 46.71
C GLY A 411 -2.06 16.66 46.93
N ASP A 412 -0.74 16.85 47.02
CA ASP A 412 -0.05 18.14 47.09
C ASP A 412 0.27 18.73 45.70
N GLY A 413 -0.12 18.03 44.62
CA GLY A 413 0.15 18.42 43.25
C GLY A 413 1.47 17.89 42.67
N ALA A 414 2.32 17.22 43.47
CA ALA A 414 3.59 16.71 42.97
C ALA A 414 3.37 15.65 41.87
N VAL A 415 3.99 15.86 40.71
CA VAL A 415 3.85 14.99 39.54
C VAL A 415 5.09 14.12 39.35
N ARG A 416 4.90 12.82 39.22
CA ARG A 416 5.97 11.84 38.96
C ARG A 416 5.57 10.87 37.85
N VAL A 417 6.55 10.36 37.12
CA VAL A 417 6.33 9.26 36.19
C VAL A 417 6.72 7.96 36.88
N THR A 418 5.84 6.97 36.79
CA THR A 418 6.02 5.63 37.37
C THR A 418 5.74 4.57 36.31
N ARG A 419 6.02 3.31 36.63
CA ARG A 419 5.58 2.20 35.78
C ARG A 419 4.07 2.08 35.85
N ALA A 420 3.41 1.93 34.69
CA ALA A 420 1.98 1.68 34.68
C ALA A 420 1.67 0.40 35.48
N PRO A 421 0.64 0.40 36.35
CA PRO A 421 0.22 -0.82 37.01
C PRO A 421 -0.12 -1.84 35.92
N SER A 422 0.44 -3.05 36.04
CA SER A 422 0.09 -4.14 35.14
C SER A 422 -1.43 -4.30 35.17
N ARG A 423 -2.10 -4.06 34.04
CA ARG A 423 -3.55 -4.21 33.96
C ARG A 423 -3.86 -5.61 34.48
N PRO A 424 -4.72 -5.76 35.50
CA PRO A 424 -5.09 -7.08 36.00
C PRO A 424 -5.50 -7.92 34.79
N PRO A 425 -4.98 -9.16 34.64
CA PRO A 425 -5.32 -9.99 33.51
C PRO A 425 -6.84 -9.97 33.40
N ALA A 426 -7.36 -9.51 32.25
CA ALA A 426 -8.79 -9.37 32.05
C ALA A 426 -9.40 -10.71 32.44
N THR A 427 -10.17 -10.73 33.54
CA THR A 427 -10.68 -11.95 34.14
C THR A 427 -11.34 -12.72 33.01
N ALA A 428 -10.73 -13.87 32.67
CA ALA A 428 -11.03 -14.61 31.44
C ALA A 428 -12.54 -14.65 31.29
N ALA A 429 -13.06 -13.95 30.28
CA ALA A 429 -14.48 -13.75 30.13
C ALA A 429 -15.13 -15.13 30.23
N LYS A 430 -15.85 -15.36 31.33
CA LYS A 430 -16.37 -16.66 31.71
C LYS A 430 -17.01 -17.25 30.45
N PRO A 431 -16.55 -18.42 29.95
CA PRO A 431 -16.91 -18.89 28.62
C PRO A 431 -18.42 -18.79 28.48
N ALA A 432 -18.87 -17.92 27.57
CA ALA A 432 -20.28 -17.64 27.40
C ALA A 432 -20.97 -19.00 27.23
N ALA A 433 -21.77 -19.37 28.25
CA ALA A 433 -22.36 -20.69 28.32
C ALA A 433 -23.04 -20.96 26.98
N LYS A 434 -22.55 -21.97 26.26
CA LYS A 434 -23.10 -22.38 24.96
C LYS A 434 -24.60 -22.57 25.16
N LYS A 435 -25.38 -21.63 24.61
CA LYS A 435 -26.84 -21.67 24.68
C LYS A 435 -27.26 -23.06 24.14
N PRO A 436 -27.92 -23.90 24.94
CA PRO A 436 -28.20 -25.28 24.56
C PRO A 436 -29.00 -25.29 23.26
N ALA A 437 -28.47 -25.95 22.24
CA ALA A 437 -29.17 -26.21 21.00
C ALA A 437 -30.43 -27.02 21.35
N ALA A 438 -31.60 -26.44 21.13
CA ALA A 438 -32.87 -27.12 21.31
C ALA A 438 -32.90 -28.37 20.41
N LYS A 439 -32.83 -29.55 21.05
CA LYS A 439 -33.10 -30.84 20.43
C LYS A 439 -34.54 -30.80 19.88
N LYS A 440 -34.70 -30.64 18.57
CA LYS A 440 -35.96 -30.99 17.90
C LYS A 440 -36.05 -32.51 17.88
N ALA A 441 -36.86 -33.03 18.80
CA ALA A 441 -37.22 -34.42 18.90
C ALA A 441 -37.91 -34.90 17.62
N ALA A 442 -37.50 -36.10 17.20
CA ALA A 442 -38.03 -36.84 16.09
C ALA A 442 -39.45 -37.36 16.40
N ALA A 443 -40.38 -37.17 15.47
CA ALA A 443 -41.60 -37.96 15.38
C ALA A 443 -41.62 -38.67 14.02
N LYS A 444 -41.55 -40.00 14.09
CA LYS A 444 -41.74 -40.99 13.02
C LYS A 444 -43.05 -40.72 12.23
N LYS A 445 -42.99 -40.82 10.91
CA LYS A 445 -43.95 -41.61 10.12
C LYS A 445 -43.32 -42.03 8.80
N ALA A 446 -43.37 -43.34 8.55
CA ALA A 446 -42.87 -44.01 7.36
C ALA A 446 -43.91 -43.95 6.24
N ALA A 447 -43.49 -43.64 5.00
CA ALA A 447 -44.09 -44.13 3.75
C ALA A 447 -43.22 -43.78 2.53
N ALA A 448 -42.77 -44.83 1.84
CA ALA A 448 -42.54 -45.02 0.40
C ALA A 448 -41.91 -43.93 -0.52
N LYS A 449 -40.76 -44.33 -1.11
CA LYS A 449 -40.31 -44.22 -2.52
C LYS A 449 -40.38 -42.86 -3.28
N LYS A 450 -39.20 -42.29 -3.61
CA LYS A 450 -38.65 -42.12 -4.98
C LYS A 450 -37.27 -41.40 -4.93
N PRO A 451 -36.35 -41.63 -5.88
CA PRO A 451 -35.05 -40.95 -5.92
C PRO A 451 -35.14 -39.67 -6.76
N THR A 452 -34.70 -38.55 -6.20
CA THR A 452 -34.46 -37.32 -6.97
C THR A 452 -33.29 -36.54 -6.39
N ALA A 453 -32.48 -36.02 -7.32
CA ALA A 453 -31.19 -35.35 -7.14
C ALA A 453 -31.18 -34.26 -6.06
N GLY A 454 -30.14 -34.31 -5.22
CA GLY A 454 -29.90 -33.32 -4.16
C GLY A 454 -29.20 -32.07 -4.69
N THR A 455 -29.93 -30.96 -4.68
CA THR A 455 -29.38 -29.59 -4.69
C THR A 455 -29.14 -29.16 -3.23
N PRO A 456 -28.04 -28.49 -2.87
CA PRO A 456 -27.80 -28.05 -1.49
C PRO A 456 -28.71 -26.87 -1.13
N ALA A 457 -29.48 -27.03 -0.04
CA ALA A 457 -30.48 -26.09 0.44
C ALA A 457 -29.85 -24.82 1.04
N GLY A 458 -30.17 -23.68 0.42
CA GLY A 458 -29.84 -22.34 0.88
C GLY A 458 -30.58 -21.91 2.14
N LYS A 459 -29.93 -21.03 2.91
CA LYS A 459 -30.50 -20.28 4.03
C LYS A 459 -31.80 -19.59 3.60
N LYS A 460 -32.86 -19.75 4.42
CA LYS A 460 -34.12 -19.02 4.26
C LYS A 460 -33.84 -17.51 4.17
N PRO A 461 -34.30 -16.81 3.11
CA PRO A 461 -34.20 -15.37 3.03
C PRO A 461 -35.08 -14.74 4.12
N THR A 462 -34.47 -13.91 4.95
CA THR A 462 -35.15 -13.02 5.88
C THR A 462 -36.07 -12.10 5.09
N ALA A 463 -37.33 -11.96 5.51
CA ALA A 463 -38.30 -11.09 4.83
C ALA A 463 -37.71 -9.68 4.65
N PRO A 464 -37.78 -9.10 3.44
CA PRO A 464 -37.21 -7.77 3.19
C PRO A 464 -37.95 -6.75 4.04
N ALA A 465 -37.21 -5.95 4.81
CA ALA A 465 -37.77 -4.83 5.56
C ALA A 465 -38.57 -3.93 4.60
N THR A 466 -39.86 -3.75 4.87
CA THR A 466 -40.75 -2.87 4.12
C THR A 466 -40.95 -1.58 4.93
N GLY A 467 -40.34 -0.50 4.47
CA GLY A 467 -40.46 0.82 5.07
C GLY A 467 -39.69 1.89 4.28
N PRO A 468 -39.95 3.19 4.52
CA PRO A 468 -39.26 4.29 3.83
C PRO A 468 -37.73 4.20 3.95
N LEU A 469 -37.24 3.69 5.08
CA LEU A 469 -35.82 3.43 5.34
C LEU A 469 -35.24 2.34 4.43
N ALA A 470 -36.03 1.33 4.06
CA ALA A 470 -35.63 0.27 3.14
C ALA A 470 -35.62 0.73 1.68
N ARG A 471 -36.46 1.71 1.30
CA ARG A 471 -36.39 2.35 -0.04
C ARG A 471 -35.13 3.20 -0.18
N VAL A 472 -34.78 3.98 0.84
CA VAL A 472 -33.55 4.78 0.84
C VAL A 472 -32.31 3.88 0.87
N ARG A 473 -32.27 2.83 1.69
CA ARG A 473 -31.17 1.85 1.69
C ARG A 473 -31.00 1.12 0.36
N ARG A 474 -32.06 0.91 -0.42
CA ARG A 474 -31.96 0.35 -1.79
C ARG A 474 -31.45 1.36 -2.82
N ALA A 475 -31.61 2.65 -2.56
CA ALA A 475 -31.15 3.72 -3.45
C ALA A 475 -29.69 4.13 -3.21
N VAL A 476 -29.11 3.76 -2.06
CA VAL A 476 -27.70 3.98 -1.75
C VAL A 476 -26.89 2.79 -2.27
N PRO A 477 -25.93 2.99 -3.20
CA PRO A 477 -25.03 1.93 -3.65
C PRO A 477 -24.30 1.30 -2.45
N ARG A 478 -24.18 -0.05 -2.43
CA ARG A 478 -23.58 -0.78 -1.29
C ARG A 478 -22.19 -0.30 -0.89
N ALA A 479 -21.40 0.21 -1.85
CA ALA A 479 -20.09 0.79 -1.59
C ALA A 479 -20.10 2.01 -0.65
N TRP A 480 -21.27 2.62 -0.42
CA TRP A 480 -21.43 3.84 0.39
C TRP A 480 -22.00 3.57 1.79
N GLU A 481 -22.38 2.32 2.11
CA GLU A 481 -22.88 1.95 3.45
C GLU A 481 -21.92 2.33 4.59
N PRO A 482 -20.58 2.12 4.48
CA PRO A 482 -19.65 2.49 5.54
C PRO A 482 -19.59 4.00 5.79
N GLN A 483 -19.67 4.82 4.73
CA GLN A 483 -19.67 6.28 4.84
C GLN A 483 -21.01 6.77 5.42
N VAL A 484 -22.15 6.20 5.01
CA VAL A 484 -23.47 6.54 5.56
C VAL A 484 -23.55 6.17 7.05
N GLU A 485 -22.99 5.04 7.44
CA GLU A 485 -22.94 4.61 8.85
C GLU A 485 -22.05 5.54 9.70
N ARG A 486 -20.90 5.97 9.18
CA ARG A 486 -20.04 6.98 9.82
C ARG A 486 -20.72 8.36 9.91
N LEU A 487 -21.41 8.80 8.86
CA LEU A 487 -22.14 10.07 8.85
C LEU A 487 -23.33 10.06 9.83
N ALA A 488 -23.99 8.91 10.01
CA ALA A 488 -25.09 8.72 10.97
C ALA A 488 -24.64 8.76 12.45
N GLN A 489 -23.33 8.67 12.72
CA GLN A 489 -22.74 8.80 14.06
C GLN A 489 -22.43 10.25 14.45
N VAL A 490 -22.39 11.19 13.51
CA VAL A 490 -22.14 12.62 13.78
C VAL A 490 -23.46 13.33 14.13
N PRO A 491 -23.62 13.92 15.34
CA PRO A 491 -24.91 14.46 15.80
C PRO A 491 -25.53 15.52 14.88
N ALA A 492 -24.72 16.44 14.33
CA ALA A 492 -25.21 17.49 13.44
C ALA A 492 -25.76 16.93 12.11
N LEU A 493 -25.06 15.94 11.54
CA LEU A 493 -25.45 15.30 10.29
C LEU A 493 -26.60 14.32 10.47
N ARG A 494 -26.74 13.72 11.66
CA ARG A 494 -27.90 12.90 12.03
C ARG A 494 -29.20 13.72 11.96
N THR A 495 -29.18 15.00 12.31
CA THR A 495 -30.36 15.89 12.23
C THR A 495 -30.73 16.21 10.78
N VAL A 496 -29.73 16.50 9.94
CA VAL A 496 -29.93 16.75 8.50
C VAL A 496 -30.42 15.48 7.79
N TYR A 497 -29.81 14.33 8.10
CA TYR A 497 -30.22 13.02 7.59
C TYR A 497 -31.65 12.67 8.00
N ARG A 498 -32.04 12.91 9.26
CA ARG A 498 -33.42 12.70 9.73
C ARG A 498 -34.44 13.62 9.05
N ARG A 499 -34.06 14.87 8.72
CA ARG A 499 -34.92 15.78 7.93
C ARG A 499 -35.07 15.30 6.49
N LEU A 500 -33.96 14.94 5.83
CA LEU A 500 -33.97 14.46 4.43
C LEU A 500 -34.70 13.12 4.26
N THR A 501 -34.66 12.25 5.27
CA THR A 501 -35.33 10.93 5.25
C THR A 501 -36.75 10.93 5.81
N GLY A 502 -37.28 12.09 6.22
CA GLY A 502 -38.63 12.21 6.79
C GLY A 502 -38.80 11.53 8.15
N LEU A 503 -37.70 11.22 8.86
CA LEU A 503 -37.69 10.57 10.18
C LEU A 503 -37.88 11.56 11.34
N ALA A 504 -37.96 12.86 11.07
CA ALA A 504 -38.37 13.84 12.07
C ALA A 504 -39.88 13.70 12.32
N ARG A 505 -40.25 13.11 13.46
CA ARG A 505 -41.64 13.07 13.93
C ARG A 505 -42.18 14.50 14.07
N ARG A 506 -43.43 14.70 13.64
CA ARG A 506 -44.29 15.79 14.12
C ARG A 506 -44.51 15.64 15.62
#